data_AF-A0A7J4UD42-F1
#
_entry.id   AF-A0A7J4UD42-F1
#
_cell.length_a   1.000
_cell.length_b   1.000
_cell.length_c   1.000
_cell.angle_alpha   90.00
_cell.angle_beta   90.00
_cell.angle_gamma   90.00
#
_symmetry.space_group_name_H-M   'P 1'
#
loop_
_entity.id
_entity.type
_entity.pdbx_description
1 polymer ?
#
loop_
_entity_poly.entity_id
_entity_poly.type
_entity_poly.pdbx_seq_one_letter_code
_entity_poly.pdbx_strand_id
1 'polypeptide(L)'
;MNKKGDLMETLVKIILILLVGGILLFVVVEVKNWLSKTVEVEKCRISVLAAANLRVGPNEFIDKISCNPSTLEFTAKGSKRLQGNEKEIVKYEDDSIEKVWEGTVRGIADEMYTCWYQFGQGKVNPFPSNELKGEAYCFVCSQMSFTPQLAEKFEGQIDYAFFKAFIDTNKISSASETTYADYFSYSWYEDILLSGYLVTKKNEEEMETASIDLTQHYALVFVYSSPTLYAKISPYIYGGNIGATMAAGGILTVPLSLYLYDHSEDYRNMLLENANPTAVMYLTPLTDINAIGCTQMPY
;
A
#
# COMPACT_ATOMS: atom_id res chain seq x y z
N MET A 1 34.93 42.78 -50.83
CA MET A 1 33.56 42.90 -50.29
C MET A 1 33.19 41.63 -49.55
N ASN A 2 32.75 41.82 -48.31
CA ASN A 2 32.28 40.91 -47.26
C ASN A 2 31.79 39.49 -47.68
N LYS A 3 32.62 38.47 -47.48
CA LYS A 3 32.17 37.06 -47.32
C LYS A 3 32.26 36.53 -45.88
N LYS A 4 32.73 37.35 -44.93
CA LYS A 4 32.84 36.99 -43.50
C LYS A 4 31.56 37.25 -42.69
N GLY A 5 30.62 38.05 -43.21
CA GLY A 5 29.35 38.35 -42.53
C GLY A 5 28.34 37.20 -42.57
N ASP A 6 28.30 36.45 -43.67
CA ASP A 6 27.33 35.36 -43.92
C ASP A 6 27.60 34.13 -43.03
N LEU A 7 28.88 33.85 -42.76
CA LEU A 7 29.30 32.79 -41.85
C LEU A 7 28.96 33.09 -40.38
N MET A 8 29.02 34.35 -39.95
CA MET A 8 28.63 34.72 -38.57
C MET A 8 27.12 34.63 -38.37
N GLU A 9 26.31 35.04 -39.35
CA GLU A 9 24.85 34.95 -39.25
C GLU A 9 24.37 33.49 -39.21
N THR A 10 24.99 32.62 -40.02
CA THR A 10 24.70 31.17 -40.02
C THR A 10 25.05 30.52 -38.68
N LEU A 11 26.17 30.92 -38.07
CA LEU A 11 26.64 30.34 -36.81
C LEU A 11 25.74 30.75 -35.63
N VAL A 12 25.23 31.98 -35.62
CA VAL A 12 24.25 32.46 -34.62
C VAL A 12 22.92 31.69 -34.71
N LYS A 13 22.41 31.44 -35.93
CA LYS A 13 21.18 30.66 -36.13
C LYS A 13 21.31 29.22 -35.62
N ILE A 14 22.45 28.57 -35.86
CA ILE A 14 22.73 27.21 -35.37
C ILE A 14 22.77 27.18 -33.84
N ILE A 15 23.45 28.15 -33.20
CA ILE A 15 23.49 28.24 -31.73
C ILE A 15 22.09 28.43 -31.15
N LEU A 16 21.26 29.26 -31.77
CA LEU A 16 19.90 29.54 -31.29
C LEU A 16 19.00 28.29 -31.39
N ILE A 17 19.11 27.52 -32.49
CA ILE A 17 18.39 26.25 -32.65
C ILE A 17 18.85 25.22 -31.62
N LEU A 18 20.16 25.14 -31.35
CA LEU A 18 20.69 24.23 -30.32
C LEU A 18 20.26 24.62 -28.91
N LEU A 19 20.17 25.91 -28.60
CA LEU A 19 19.67 26.40 -27.32
C LEU A 19 18.19 26.07 -27.11
N VAL A 20 17.34 26.40 -28.09
CA VAL A 20 15.90 26.11 -28.02
C VAL A 20 15.65 24.61 -28.03
N GLY A 21 16.35 23.87 -28.90
CA GLY A 21 16.29 22.42 -28.96
C GLY A 21 16.74 21.77 -27.65
N GLY A 22 17.83 22.25 -27.05
CA GLY A 22 18.35 21.77 -25.77
C GLY A 22 17.38 22.02 -24.61
N ILE A 23 16.77 23.21 -24.54
CA ILE A 23 15.74 23.54 -23.53
C ILE A 23 14.52 22.64 -23.70
N LEU A 24 14.03 22.45 -24.93
CA LEU A 24 12.89 21.57 -25.19
C LEU A 24 13.20 20.11 -24.81
N LEU A 25 14.39 19.62 -25.14
CA LEU A 25 14.81 18.26 -24.80
C LEU A 25 14.93 18.07 -23.28
N PHE A 26 15.48 19.07 -22.58
CA PHE A 26 15.56 19.09 -21.12
C PHE A 26 14.17 19.03 -20.47
N VAL A 27 13.24 19.89 -20.93
CA VAL A 27 11.85 19.90 -20.44
C VAL A 27 11.16 18.55 -20.69
N VAL A 28 11.36 17.95 -21.87
CA VAL A 28 10.76 16.63 -22.18
C VAL A 28 11.28 15.53 -21.27
N VAL A 29 12.58 15.54 -20.93
CA VAL A 29 13.16 14.53 -20.02
C VAL A 29 12.61 14.69 -18.60
N GLU A 30 12.57 15.91 -18.07
CA GLU A 30 12.04 16.18 -16.72
C GLU A 30 10.55 15.84 -16.61
N VAL A 31 9.77 16.22 -17.63
CA VAL A 31 8.33 15.94 -17.68
C VAL A 31 8.07 14.43 -17.73
N LYS A 32 8.85 13.66 -18.52
CA LYS A 32 8.69 12.19 -18.59
C LYS A 32 8.90 11.49 -17.23
N ASN A 33 9.92 11.90 -16.48
CA ASN A 33 10.23 11.27 -15.18
C ASN A 33 9.15 11.56 -14.13
N TRP A 34 8.53 12.74 -14.16
CA TRP A 34 7.44 13.09 -13.24
C TRP A 34 6.11 12.41 -13.62
N LEU A 35 5.86 12.22 -14.92
CA LEU A 35 4.62 11.59 -15.41
C LEU A 35 4.54 10.10 -15.08
N SER A 36 5.63 9.33 -15.16
CA SER A 36 5.57 7.86 -15.02
C SER A 36 4.97 7.39 -13.69
N LYS A 37 5.35 8.01 -12.56
CA LYS A 37 4.84 7.67 -11.22
C LYS A 37 3.36 7.98 -11.04
N THR A 38 2.96 9.19 -11.45
CA THR A 38 1.57 9.64 -11.34
C THR A 38 0.65 8.82 -12.26
N VAL A 39 1.17 8.39 -13.41
CA VAL A 39 0.42 7.59 -14.39
C VAL A 39 0.06 6.22 -13.84
N GLU A 40 0.98 5.46 -13.22
CA GLU A 40 0.65 4.11 -12.72
C GLU A 40 -0.33 4.15 -11.54
N VAL A 41 -0.16 5.11 -10.61
CA VAL A 41 -1.09 5.29 -9.48
C VAL A 41 -2.50 5.63 -9.96
N GLU A 42 -2.62 6.62 -10.85
CA GLU A 42 -3.92 7.02 -11.39
C GLU A 42 -4.52 5.96 -12.32
N LYS A 43 -3.71 5.20 -13.07
CA LYS A 43 -4.18 4.09 -13.90
C LYS A 43 -4.84 3.00 -13.06
N CYS A 44 -4.18 2.57 -11.98
CA CYS A 44 -4.76 1.62 -11.03
C CYS A 44 -6.06 2.18 -10.46
N ARG A 45 -6.06 3.41 -9.93
CA ARG A 45 -7.25 4.04 -9.35
C ARG A 45 -8.40 4.14 -10.34
N ILE A 46 -8.15 4.62 -11.56
CA ILE A 46 -9.17 4.73 -12.60
C ILE A 46 -9.71 3.35 -12.96
N SER A 47 -8.87 2.31 -13.02
CA SER A 47 -9.34 0.95 -13.29
C SER A 47 -10.26 0.41 -12.18
N VAL A 48 -9.92 0.66 -10.91
CA VAL A 48 -10.76 0.29 -9.75
C VAL A 48 -12.09 1.06 -9.79
N LEU A 49 -12.04 2.37 -10.01
CA LEU A 49 -13.26 3.20 -10.10
C LEU A 49 -14.12 2.84 -11.30
N ALA A 50 -13.52 2.49 -12.43
CA ALA A 50 -14.24 2.03 -13.61
C ALA A 50 -14.94 0.71 -13.32
N ALA A 51 -14.24 -0.26 -12.72
CA ALA A 51 -14.83 -1.54 -12.30
C ALA A 51 -15.98 -1.35 -11.31
N ALA A 52 -15.84 -0.42 -10.35
CA ALA A 52 -16.89 -0.14 -9.36
C ALA A 52 -18.15 0.52 -9.96
N ASN A 53 -17.99 1.38 -10.97
CA ASN A 53 -19.11 2.08 -11.61
C ASN A 53 -19.79 1.26 -12.71
N LEU A 54 -19.00 0.46 -13.44
CA LEU A 54 -19.48 -0.42 -14.49
C LEU A 54 -19.91 -1.74 -13.84
N ARG A 55 -21.13 -1.78 -13.30
CA ARG A 55 -21.77 -2.98 -12.72
C ARG A 55 -22.12 -4.05 -13.77
N VAL A 56 -21.27 -4.25 -14.77
CA VAL A 56 -21.35 -5.29 -15.79
C VAL A 56 -20.68 -6.55 -15.22
N GLY A 57 -21.13 -7.73 -15.66
CA GLY A 57 -20.95 -9.01 -14.95
C GLY A 57 -19.53 -9.39 -14.47
N PRO A 58 -19.43 -10.34 -13.52
CA PRO A 58 -18.24 -10.62 -12.69
C PRO A 58 -16.94 -10.85 -13.44
N ASN A 59 -16.97 -11.44 -14.62
CA ASN A 59 -15.77 -11.94 -15.27
C ASN A 59 -15.16 -10.98 -16.30
N GLU A 60 -15.80 -9.85 -16.64
CA GLU A 60 -15.32 -9.01 -17.74
C GLU A 60 -14.48 -7.80 -17.30
N PHE A 61 -14.47 -7.46 -16.01
CA PHE A 61 -13.78 -6.27 -15.49
C PHE A 61 -12.81 -6.53 -14.34
N ILE A 62 -12.94 -7.64 -13.62
CA ILE A 62 -11.94 -8.07 -12.62
C ILE A 62 -10.56 -8.20 -13.28
N ASP A 63 -10.50 -8.86 -14.43
CA ASP A 63 -9.27 -9.04 -15.22
C ASP A 63 -8.75 -7.72 -15.84
N LYS A 64 -9.46 -6.61 -15.69
CA LYS A 64 -9.09 -5.28 -16.19
C LYS A 64 -8.59 -4.34 -15.10
N ILE A 65 -8.65 -4.73 -13.83
CA ILE A 65 -8.03 -3.95 -12.75
C ILE A 65 -6.51 -4.08 -12.93
N SER A 66 -5.85 -2.97 -13.25
CA SER A 66 -4.42 -2.95 -13.56
C SER A 66 -3.68 -2.22 -12.45
N CYS A 67 -3.32 -2.97 -11.41
CA CYS A 67 -2.63 -2.46 -10.24
C CYS A 67 -1.33 -3.22 -10.05
N ASN A 68 -0.24 -2.67 -10.60
CA ASN A 68 1.10 -3.24 -10.45
C ASN A 68 1.64 -2.97 -9.04
N PRO A 69 2.12 -3.99 -8.31
CA PRO A 69 2.75 -3.79 -7.01
C PRO A 69 4.03 -2.97 -7.15
N SER A 70 4.20 -2.01 -6.27
CA SER A 70 5.47 -1.29 -6.13
C SER A 70 6.48 -2.14 -5.37
N THR A 71 7.74 -2.21 -5.81
CA THR A 71 8.81 -2.79 -4.98
C THR A 71 9.64 -1.67 -4.37
N LEU A 72 9.80 -1.66 -3.05
CA LEU A 72 10.57 -0.67 -2.30
C LEU A 72 11.69 -1.34 -1.50
N GLU A 73 12.87 -0.71 -1.55
CA GLU A 73 14.01 -1.02 -0.71
C GLU A 73 14.33 0.21 0.15
N PHE A 74 14.17 0.08 1.46
CA PHE A 74 14.54 1.10 2.43
C PHE A 74 15.99 0.89 2.87
N THR A 75 16.76 1.98 2.87
CA THR A 75 18.19 1.97 3.17
C THR A 75 18.52 3.05 4.21
N ALA A 76 19.68 2.97 4.86
CA ALA A 76 20.14 4.02 5.79
C ALA A 76 20.35 5.41 5.14
N LYS A 77 20.20 5.54 3.82
CA LYS A 77 20.41 6.79 3.06
C LYS A 77 19.15 7.28 2.34
N GLY A 78 18.06 6.53 2.39
CA GLY A 78 16.87 6.80 1.59
C GLY A 78 16.09 5.55 1.25
N SER A 79 15.00 5.72 0.52
CA SER A 79 14.26 4.62 -0.10
C SER A 79 14.50 4.57 -1.61
N LYS A 80 14.44 3.36 -2.17
CA LYS A 80 14.52 3.12 -3.60
C LYS A 80 13.27 2.42 -4.07
N ARG A 81 12.57 2.98 -5.06
CA ARG A 81 11.51 2.28 -5.77
C ARG A 81 12.11 1.54 -6.96
N LEU A 82 11.85 0.24 -7.02
CA LEU A 82 12.24 -0.65 -8.11
C LEU A 82 10.99 -0.86 -8.98
N GLN A 83 10.78 0.01 -9.98
CA GLN A 83 9.72 -0.16 -10.98
C GLN A 83 10.35 -0.27 -12.37
N GLY A 84 10.20 -1.43 -13.00
CA GLY A 84 10.82 -1.70 -14.31
C GLY A 84 12.35 -1.61 -14.28
N ASN A 85 12.93 -0.97 -15.29
CA ASN A 85 14.39 -0.77 -15.40
C ASN A 85 14.90 0.49 -14.68
N GLU A 86 14.00 1.30 -14.12
CA GLU A 86 14.34 2.58 -13.51
C GLU A 86 14.29 2.49 -11.98
N LYS A 87 15.24 3.17 -11.32
CA LYS A 87 15.33 3.25 -9.86
C LYS A 87 15.08 4.68 -9.44
N GLU A 88 13.91 4.95 -8.88
CA GLU A 88 13.62 6.22 -8.20
C GLU A 88 14.27 6.16 -6.81
N ILE A 89 15.15 7.12 -6.49
CA ILE A 89 15.83 7.18 -5.19
C ILE A 89 15.35 8.42 -4.46
N VAL A 90 14.65 8.22 -3.34
CA VAL A 90 14.31 9.28 -2.39
C VAL A 90 15.41 9.30 -1.33
N LYS A 91 16.23 10.35 -1.33
CA LYS A 91 17.29 10.51 -0.32
C LYS A 91 16.72 11.13 0.94
N TYR A 92 17.21 10.68 2.09
CA TYR A 92 16.95 11.37 3.35
C TYR A 92 17.74 12.68 3.43
N GLU A 93 17.21 13.62 4.20
CA GLU A 93 17.78 14.96 4.38
C GLU A 93 19.20 14.89 4.94
N ASP A 94 19.42 14.00 5.91
CA ASP A 94 20.73 13.62 6.45
C ASP A 94 20.73 12.16 6.94
N ASP A 95 21.88 11.72 7.47
CA ASP A 95 22.11 10.37 7.98
C ASP A 95 21.97 10.23 9.51
N SER A 96 21.35 11.21 10.18
CA SER A 96 20.97 11.08 11.59
C SER A 96 19.99 9.94 11.80
N ILE A 97 19.98 9.34 12.99
CA ILE A 97 19.04 8.27 13.33
C ILE A 97 17.60 8.77 13.17
N GLU A 98 17.31 9.97 13.66
CA GLU A 98 15.98 10.59 13.62
C GLU A 98 15.47 10.81 12.19
N LYS A 99 16.28 11.36 11.27
CA LYS A 99 15.84 11.63 9.90
C LYS A 99 15.69 10.37 9.06
N VAL A 100 16.59 9.41 9.23
CA VAL A 100 16.48 8.10 8.58
C VAL A 100 15.23 7.37 9.08
N TRP A 101 14.93 7.50 10.37
CA TRP A 101 13.74 6.92 10.99
C TRP A 101 12.47 7.55 10.43
N GLU A 102 12.38 8.88 10.52
CA GLU A 102 11.25 9.65 10.00
C GLU A 102 11.01 9.32 8.52
N GLY A 103 12.08 9.30 7.71
CA GLY A 103 11.99 8.98 6.30
C GLY A 103 11.60 7.53 6.00
N THR A 104 11.95 6.57 6.86
CA THR A 104 11.54 5.17 6.71
C THR A 104 10.06 5.02 7.04
N VAL A 105 9.64 5.50 8.21
CA VAL A 105 8.24 5.45 8.67
C VAL A 105 7.32 6.21 7.72
N ARG A 106 7.73 7.42 7.29
CA ARG A 106 7.00 8.20 6.28
C ARG A 106 6.84 7.44 4.98
N GLY A 107 7.91 6.79 4.50
CA GLY A 107 7.82 6.03 3.25
C GLY A 107 6.87 4.82 3.34
N ILE A 108 6.80 4.14 4.49
CA ILE A 108 5.78 3.10 4.73
C ILE A 108 4.38 3.73 4.74
N ALA A 109 4.18 4.83 5.45
CA ALA A 109 2.90 5.55 5.54
C ALA A 109 2.42 6.07 4.18
N ASP A 110 3.33 6.56 3.33
CA ASP A 110 3.04 7.03 1.97
C ASP A 110 2.58 5.88 1.06
N GLU A 111 3.15 4.68 1.21
CA GLU A 111 2.68 3.50 0.49
C GLU A 111 1.29 3.07 0.97
N MET A 112 1.04 3.10 2.28
CA MET A 112 -0.30 2.87 2.84
C MET A 112 -1.31 3.87 2.29
N TYR A 113 -0.99 5.16 2.31
CA TYR A 113 -1.79 6.22 1.74
C TYR A 113 -2.10 5.97 0.25
N THR A 114 -1.07 5.66 -0.53
CA THR A 114 -1.19 5.43 -1.97
C THR A 114 -2.09 4.23 -2.27
N CYS A 115 -1.89 3.13 -1.54
CA CYS A 115 -2.72 1.94 -1.62
C CYS A 115 -4.19 2.27 -1.29
N TRP A 116 -4.45 2.95 -0.17
CA TRP A 116 -5.81 3.36 0.21
C TRP A 116 -6.47 4.24 -0.85
N TYR A 117 -5.72 5.19 -1.41
CA TYR A 117 -6.18 6.09 -2.45
C TYR A 117 -6.52 5.37 -3.75
N GLN A 118 -5.65 4.45 -4.20
CA GLN A 118 -5.86 3.64 -5.40
C GLN A 118 -7.16 2.84 -5.34
N PHE A 119 -7.49 2.30 -4.17
CA PHE A 119 -8.69 1.51 -3.96
C PHE A 119 -9.91 2.33 -3.53
N GLY A 120 -9.88 3.64 -3.77
CA GLY A 120 -11.01 4.54 -3.52
C GLY A 120 -11.39 4.65 -2.04
N GLN A 121 -10.40 4.54 -1.15
CA GLN A 121 -10.54 4.73 0.31
C GLN A 121 -11.56 3.79 0.96
N GLY A 122 -11.71 2.57 0.42
CA GLY A 122 -12.70 1.60 0.89
C GLY A 122 -14.15 2.00 0.62
N LYS A 123 -14.41 3.11 -0.08
CA LYS A 123 -15.77 3.59 -0.40
C LYS A 123 -16.35 3.00 -1.68
N VAL A 124 -15.52 2.31 -2.46
CA VAL A 124 -15.91 1.72 -3.74
C VAL A 124 -15.68 0.21 -3.70
N ASN A 125 -16.63 -0.52 -4.26
CA ASN A 125 -16.52 -1.96 -4.46
C ASN A 125 -16.30 -2.23 -5.96
N PRO A 126 -15.11 -2.67 -6.39
CA PRO A 126 -14.85 -2.98 -7.79
C PRO A 126 -15.47 -4.31 -8.25
N PHE A 127 -16.08 -5.08 -7.34
CA PHE A 127 -16.75 -6.34 -7.64
C PHE A 127 -18.26 -6.11 -7.84
N PRO A 128 -18.89 -6.74 -8.86
CA PRO A 128 -20.32 -6.61 -9.06
C PRO A 128 -21.11 -7.11 -7.84
N SER A 129 -22.22 -6.43 -7.55
CA SER A 129 -22.93 -6.48 -6.28
C SER A 129 -23.28 -7.90 -5.79
N ASN A 130 -23.22 -8.07 -4.46
CA ASN A 130 -23.68 -9.21 -3.65
C ASN A 130 -22.86 -10.51 -3.74
N GLU A 131 -21.88 -10.59 -4.66
CA GLU A 131 -21.19 -11.84 -4.98
C GLU A 131 -19.70 -11.90 -4.57
N LEU A 132 -19.31 -11.18 -3.51
CA LEU A 132 -18.25 -11.76 -2.67
C LEU A 132 -18.89 -12.98 -1.99
N LYS A 133 -19.01 -14.12 -2.69
CA LYS A 133 -19.75 -15.34 -2.30
C LYS A 133 -19.12 -16.05 -1.10
N GLY A 134 -18.89 -15.33 -0.01
CA GLY A 134 -18.00 -15.75 1.06
C GLY A 134 -16.54 -15.78 0.62
N GLU A 135 -16.14 -14.92 -0.32
CA GLU A 135 -14.78 -14.80 -0.82
C GLU A 135 -14.13 -13.49 -0.36
N ALA A 136 -12.80 -13.52 -0.20
CA ALA A 136 -11.97 -12.34 0.00
C ALA A 136 -11.02 -12.22 -1.19
N TYR A 137 -10.82 -11.01 -1.70
CA TYR A 137 -9.90 -10.70 -2.79
C TYR A 137 -8.81 -9.77 -2.29
N CYS A 138 -7.56 -10.05 -2.67
CA CYS A 138 -6.40 -9.30 -2.24
C CYS A 138 -5.65 -8.69 -3.41
N PHE A 139 -5.22 -7.44 -3.23
CA PHE A 139 -4.30 -6.75 -4.11
C PHE A 139 -3.02 -6.44 -3.37
N VAL A 140 -1.88 -6.85 -3.92
CA VAL A 140 -0.58 -6.44 -3.39
C VAL A 140 -0.29 -5.04 -3.91
N CYS A 141 -0.35 -4.04 -3.03
CA CYS A 141 -0.04 -2.66 -3.34
C CYS A 141 1.46 -2.44 -3.45
N SER A 142 2.22 -3.02 -2.53
CA SER A 142 3.67 -2.92 -2.54
C SER A 142 4.34 -4.08 -1.82
N GLN A 143 5.61 -4.31 -2.17
CA GLN A 143 6.53 -5.19 -1.48
C GLN A 143 7.68 -4.34 -0.94
N MET A 144 7.98 -4.47 0.33
CA MET A 144 8.98 -3.67 1.03
C MET A 144 10.09 -4.56 1.56
N SER A 145 11.31 -4.08 1.43
CA SER A 145 12.51 -4.71 1.98
C SER A 145 13.37 -3.65 2.66
N PHE A 146 14.16 -4.07 3.63
CA PHE A 146 15.03 -3.18 4.39
C PHE A 146 16.47 -3.69 4.30
N THR A 147 17.43 -2.79 4.09
CA THR A 147 18.83 -3.22 4.01
C THR A 147 19.38 -3.58 5.40
N PRO A 148 20.35 -4.50 5.50
CA PRO A 148 20.95 -4.87 6.78
C PRO A 148 21.50 -3.66 7.57
N GLN A 149 22.03 -2.65 6.87
CA GLN A 149 22.52 -1.43 7.52
C GLN A 149 21.41 -0.59 8.14
N LEU A 150 20.21 -0.60 7.55
CA LEU A 150 19.04 0.07 8.12
C LEU A 150 18.53 -0.70 9.34
N ALA A 151 18.45 -2.04 9.23
CA ALA A 151 18.06 -2.90 10.34
C ALA A 151 19.02 -2.74 11.53
N GLU A 152 20.34 -2.78 11.31
CA GLU A 152 21.34 -2.56 12.36
C GLU A 152 21.19 -1.19 13.04
N LYS A 153 20.88 -0.14 12.26
CA LYS A 153 20.70 1.22 12.78
C LYS A 153 19.51 1.36 13.74
N PHE A 154 18.50 0.51 13.60
CA PHE A 154 17.29 0.50 14.41
C PHE A 154 17.15 -0.78 15.24
N GLU A 155 18.27 -1.44 15.55
CA GLU A 155 18.29 -2.65 16.39
C GLU A 155 17.35 -3.77 15.88
N GLY A 156 17.11 -3.79 14.57
CA GLY A 156 16.28 -4.76 13.87
C GLY A 156 14.79 -4.43 13.83
N GLN A 157 14.31 -3.34 14.44
CA GLN A 157 12.86 -3.14 14.58
C GLN A 157 12.38 -1.67 14.56
N ILE A 158 11.14 -1.47 14.11
CA ILE A 158 10.38 -0.23 14.31
C ILE A 158 9.26 -0.49 15.31
N ASP A 159 9.26 0.22 16.44
CA ASP A 159 8.21 0.12 17.46
C ASP A 159 6.84 0.61 16.95
N TYR A 160 5.79 -0.15 17.25
CA TYR A 160 4.44 0.18 16.81
C TYR A 160 3.90 1.45 17.44
N ALA A 161 4.07 1.66 18.75
CA ALA A 161 3.55 2.85 19.42
C ALA A 161 4.12 4.11 18.76
N PHE A 162 5.39 4.06 18.37
CA PHE A 162 6.03 5.10 17.58
C PHE A 162 5.48 5.24 16.16
N PHE A 163 5.32 4.13 15.43
CA PHE A 163 4.72 4.15 14.08
C PHE A 163 3.31 4.75 14.13
N LYS A 164 2.50 4.33 15.11
CA LYS A 164 1.15 4.85 15.36
C LYS A 164 1.18 6.35 15.65
N ALA A 165 2.04 6.79 16.57
CA ALA A 165 2.20 8.21 16.88
C ALA A 165 2.55 9.02 15.62
N PHE A 166 3.43 8.50 14.76
CA PHE A 166 3.75 9.15 13.49
C PHE A 166 2.52 9.30 12.60
N ILE A 167 1.73 8.24 12.39
CA ILE A 167 0.50 8.25 11.59
C ILE A 167 -0.52 9.26 12.15
N ASP A 168 -0.65 9.33 13.47
CA ASP A 168 -1.59 10.20 14.17
C ASP A 168 -1.22 11.69 14.04
N THR A 169 0.07 12.03 14.04
CA THR A 169 0.51 13.44 14.11
C THR A 169 0.98 14.02 12.79
N ASN A 170 1.39 13.20 11.82
CA ASN A 170 2.02 13.71 10.60
C ASN A 170 1.01 13.95 9.47
N LYS A 171 1.17 15.10 8.81
CA LYS A 171 0.43 15.47 7.59
C LYS A 171 0.93 14.67 6.39
N ILE A 172 0.00 14.29 5.51
CA ILE A 172 0.29 13.56 4.26
C ILE A 172 1.21 14.38 3.35
N SER A 173 0.99 15.68 3.29
CA SER A 173 1.85 16.61 2.58
C SER A 173 1.95 17.92 3.32
N SER A 174 3.02 18.68 3.09
CA SER A 174 3.22 20.01 3.67
C SER A 174 2.13 21.02 3.30
N ALA A 175 1.39 20.76 2.21
CA ALA A 175 0.29 21.59 1.75
C ALA A 175 -1.09 21.12 2.24
N SER A 176 -1.16 19.97 2.93
CA SER A 176 -2.40 19.39 3.45
C SER A 176 -2.55 19.66 4.94
N GLU A 177 -3.76 19.92 5.41
CA GLU A 177 -4.07 19.93 6.86
C GLU A 177 -4.42 18.53 7.40
N THR A 178 -4.63 17.56 6.50
CA THR A 178 -5.03 16.18 6.84
C THR A 178 -3.83 15.34 7.22
N THR A 179 -3.88 14.73 8.42
CA THR A 179 -2.91 13.71 8.86
C THR A 179 -3.13 12.37 8.15
N TYR A 180 -2.18 11.45 8.26
CA TYR A 180 -2.41 10.08 7.76
C TYR A 180 -3.61 9.46 8.50
N ALA A 181 -3.67 9.57 9.82
CA ALA A 181 -4.80 9.09 10.63
C ALA A 181 -6.14 9.70 10.19
N ASP A 182 -6.21 11.00 9.92
CA ASP A 182 -7.45 11.64 9.43
C ASP A 182 -7.90 11.09 8.07
N TYR A 183 -6.95 10.81 7.19
CA TYR A 183 -7.26 10.30 5.86
C TYR A 183 -7.79 8.87 5.90
N PHE A 184 -7.22 8.11 6.82
CA PHE A 184 -7.52 6.74 7.14
C PHE A 184 -8.85 6.59 7.90
N SER A 185 -9.18 7.52 8.78
CA SER A 185 -10.40 7.53 9.60
C SER A 185 -11.67 7.90 8.83
N TYR A 186 -11.55 8.45 7.61
CA TYR A 186 -12.69 8.73 6.73
C TYR A 186 -13.39 7.47 6.19
N SER A 187 -12.88 6.27 6.51
CA SER A 187 -13.65 5.04 6.54
C SER A 187 -13.91 4.63 7.98
N TRP A 188 -15.13 4.21 8.23
CA TRP A 188 -15.71 3.70 9.47
C TRP A 188 -14.90 2.57 10.15
N TYR A 189 -13.67 2.79 10.59
CA TYR A 189 -13.01 1.87 11.52
C TYR A 189 -11.67 2.41 12.03
N GLU A 190 -11.57 2.64 13.34
CA GLU A 190 -10.31 3.00 14.02
C GLU A 190 -9.34 1.81 14.12
N ASP A 191 -9.81 0.57 13.91
CA ASP A 191 -8.99 -0.65 14.14
C ASP A 191 -8.43 -1.31 12.87
N ILE A 192 -8.76 -0.87 11.64
CA ILE A 192 -8.55 -1.69 10.42
C ILE A 192 -7.17 -1.51 9.77
N LEU A 193 -6.47 -0.40 10.02
CA LEU A 193 -5.30 -0.05 9.21
C LEU A 193 -3.96 -0.57 9.72
N LEU A 194 -3.93 -1.07 10.96
CA LEU A 194 -2.73 -1.65 11.57
C LEU A 194 -2.97 -2.99 12.28
N SER A 195 -4.24 -3.39 12.48
CA SER A 195 -4.55 -4.70 13.08
C SER A 195 -4.12 -5.88 12.20
N GLY A 196 -3.98 -5.65 10.89
CA GLY A 196 -3.49 -6.66 9.97
C GLY A 196 -2.06 -7.13 10.21
N TYR A 197 -1.24 -6.30 10.86
CA TYR A 197 0.18 -6.59 11.05
C TYR A 197 0.55 -7.01 12.48
N LEU A 198 -0.17 -6.51 13.49
CA LEU A 198 0.26 -6.64 14.89
C LEU A 198 -0.61 -7.57 15.71
N VAL A 199 -1.73 -8.03 15.15
CA VAL A 199 -2.66 -8.90 15.87
C VAL A 199 -2.36 -10.37 15.65
N THR A 200 -1.08 -10.74 15.56
CA THR A 200 -0.69 -12.11 15.93
C THR A 200 -0.65 -12.28 17.45
N LYS A 201 -0.87 -11.21 18.21
CA LYS A 201 -0.81 -11.16 19.67
C LYS A 201 -2.14 -10.75 20.29
N LYS A 202 -2.48 -11.46 21.36
CA LYS A 202 -3.85 -11.85 21.75
C LYS A 202 -4.55 -10.81 22.63
N ASN A 203 -3.87 -9.75 23.07
CA ASN A 203 -4.37 -8.75 24.01
C ASN A 203 -3.89 -7.31 23.66
N GLU A 204 -4.67 -6.30 24.04
CA GLU A 204 -4.37 -4.86 23.90
C GLU A 204 -2.99 -4.47 24.49
N GLU A 205 -2.59 -5.11 25.59
CA GLU A 205 -1.27 -4.95 26.23
C GLU A 205 -0.11 -5.48 25.38
N GLU A 206 -0.34 -6.45 24.49
CA GLU A 206 0.69 -6.96 23.59
C GLU A 206 0.83 -6.11 22.32
N MET A 207 -0.20 -5.33 21.96
CA MET A 207 -0.18 -4.42 20.82
C MET A 207 0.79 -3.26 21.04
N GLU A 208 0.91 -2.76 22.27
CA GLU A 208 1.89 -1.74 22.65
C GLU A 208 3.34 -2.21 22.52
N THR A 209 3.59 -3.53 22.53
CA THR A 209 4.92 -4.13 22.39
C THR A 209 5.23 -4.62 20.97
N ALA A 210 4.31 -4.42 20.05
CA ALA A 210 4.42 -4.94 18.70
C ALA A 210 5.39 -4.08 17.87
N SER A 211 6.06 -4.69 16.88
CA SER A 211 7.11 -4.00 16.12
C SER A 211 7.22 -4.53 14.70
N ILE A 212 7.65 -3.67 13.77
CA ILE A 212 8.02 -4.06 12.41
C ILE A 212 9.45 -4.60 12.42
N ASP A 213 9.63 -5.89 12.19
CA ASP A 213 10.93 -6.54 12.10
C ASP A 213 11.61 -6.20 10.76
N LEU A 214 12.64 -5.36 10.80
CA LEU A 214 13.38 -4.87 9.63
C LEU A 214 14.27 -5.94 8.99
N THR A 215 14.35 -7.15 9.55
CA THR A 215 15.05 -8.27 8.93
C THR A 215 14.19 -9.03 7.92
N GLN A 216 12.88 -8.72 7.87
CA GLN A 216 11.91 -9.39 7.01
C GLN A 216 11.53 -8.55 5.79
N HIS A 217 10.90 -9.22 4.83
CA HIS A 217 10.28 -8.60 3.66
C HIS A 217 8.78 -8.52 3.91
N TYR A 218 8.17 -7.39 3.55
CA TYR A 218 6.75 -7.15 3.77
C TYR A 218 5.99 -7.02 2.46
N ALA A 219 4.71 -7.39 2.51
CA ALA A 219 3.72 -7.02 1.52
C ALA A 219 2.71 -6.06 2.16
N LEU A 220 2.39 -4.99 1.45
CA LEU A 220 1.22 -4.18 1.73
C LEU A 220 0.08 -4.70 0.86
N VAL A 221 -0.99 -5.17 1.50
CA VAL A 221 -2.09 -5.88 0.85
C VAL A 221 -3.40 -5.15 1.13
N PHE A 222 -4.14 -4.83 0.09
CA PHE A 222 -5.51 -4.33 0.18
C PHE A 222 -6.48 -5.49 -0.02
N VAL A 223 -7.47 -5.61 0.87
CA VAL A 223 -8.41 -6.74 0.90
C VAL A 223 -9.83 -6.26 0.81
N TYR A 224 -10.59 -6.82 -0.13
CA TYR A 224 -12.04 -6.74 -0.16
C TYR A 224 -12.61 -8.07 0.33
N SER A 225 -13.45 -8.02 1.37
CA SER A 225 -14.12 -9.21 1.91
C SER A 225 -15.62 -8.95 2.08
N SER A 226 -16.43 -10.00 1.93
CA SER A 226 -17.82 -9.92 2.41
C SER A 226 -17.83 -9.68 3.92
N PRO A 227 -18.81 -8.96 4.48
CA PRO A 227 -18.89 -8.72 5.92
C PRO A 227 -18.97 -10.01 6.74
N THR A 228 -19.67 -11.02 6.19
CA THR A 228 -19.83 -12.35 6.82
C THR A 228 -18.53 -13.14 6.85
N LEU A 229 -17.73 -13.09 5.78
CA LEU A 229 -16.41 -13.72 5.77
C LEU A 229 -15.45 -12.93 6.65
N TYR A 230 -15.49 -11.60 6.62
CA TYR A 230 -14.64 -10.74 7.44
C TYR A 230 -14.81 -11.06 8.93
N ALA A 231 -16.05 -11.15 9.41
CA ALA A 231 -16.35 -11.56 10.77
C ALA A 231 -15.89 -12.99 11.12
N LYS A 232 -15.70 -13.86 10.12
CA LYS A 232 -15.21 -15.24 10.30
C LYS A 232 -13.69 -15.34 10.26
N ILE A 233 -13.02 -14.53 9.42
CA ILE A 233 -11.55 -14.56 9.28
C ILE A 233 -10.87 -13.62 10.26
N SER A 234 -11.54 -12.58 10.78
CA SER A 234 -10.92 -11.69 11.77
C SER A 234 -10.38 -12.46 12.98
N PRO A 235 -11.05 -13.47 13.58
CA PRO A 235 -10.46 -14.21 14.69
C PRO A 235 -9.23 -15.06 14.31
N TYR A 236 -9.13 -15.53 13.05
CA TYR A 236 -7.99 -16.32 12.56
C TYR A 236 -6.80 -15.45 12.18
N ILE A 237 -7.06 -14.25 11.68
CA ILE A 237 -6.08 -13.20 11.44
C ILE A 237 -5.52 -12.69 12.76
N TYR A 238 -6.36 -12.68 13.81
CA TYR A 238 -6.03 -12.17 15.14
C TYR A 238 -5.35 -13.22 16.06
N GLY A 239 -5.09 -14.44 15.55
CA GLY A 239 -4.67 -15.60 16.35
C GLY A 239 -3.69 -16.49 15.59
N GLY A 240 -2.55 -15.93 15.20
CA GLY A 240 -1.50 -16.65 14.48
C GLY A 240 -1.03 -17.91 15.21
N ASN A 241 -1.59 -19.06 14.83
CA ASN A 241 -0.97 -20.38 14.73
C ASN A 241 -2.04 -21.41 14.33
N ILE A 242 -2.39 -21.48 13.04
CA ILE A 242 -3.02 -22.69 12.50
C ILE A 242 -2.51 -22.96 11.10
N GLY A 243 -1.78 -24.06 10.93
CA GLY A 243 -1.44 -24.59 9.61
C GLY A 243 -2.73 -24.94 8.88
N ALA A 244 -3.16 -24.08 7.98
CA ALA A 244 -4.28 -24.34 7.09
C ALA A 244 -3.74 -24.69 5.70
N THR A 245 -3.52 -25.99 5.46
CA THR A 245 -3.45 -26.52 4.10
C THR A 245 -4.85 -26.43 3.50
N MET A 246 -5.06 -25.49 2.57
CA MET A 246 -6.26 -25.47 1.74
C MET A 246 -6.12 -26.52 0.63
N ALA A 247 -6.52 -27.76 0.92
CA ALA A 247 -6.76 -28.76 -0.10
C ALA A 247 -8.24 -28.68 -0.54
N ALA A 248 -8.44 -28.57 -1.85
CA ALA A 248 -9.75 -28.56 -2.48
C ALA A 248 -10.61 -29.74 -2.00
N GLY A 249 -11.78 -29.41 -1.42
CA GLY A 249 -12.86 -30.37 -1.15
C GLY A 249 -12.60 -31.35 0.01
N GLY A 250 -12.95 -30.97 1.24
CA GLY A 250 -12.98 -31.89 2.37
C GLY A 250 -13.55 -31.25 3.62
N ILE A 251 -14.52 -31.92 4.24
CA ILE A 251 -15.31 -31.48 5.39
C ILE A 251 -14.40 -31.09 6.58
N LEU A 252 -14.60 -29.88 7.12
CA LEU A 252 -14.00 -29.43 8.38
C LEU A 252 -14.48 -30.31 9.54
N THR A 253 -13.54 -30.98 10.20
CA THR A 253 -13.69 -31.33 11.62
C THR A 253 -12.51 -30.70 12.37
N VAL A 254 -12.79 -29.72 13.22
CA VAL A 254 -11.81 -29.14 14.15
C VAL A 254 -12.42 -29.19 15.55
N PRO A 255 -11.75 -29.82 16.53
CA PRO A 255 -12.25 -29.88 17.89
C PRO A 255 -12.10 -28.53 18.63
N LEU A 256 -13.08 -28.30 19.49
CA LEU A 256 -13.28 -27.23 20.48
C LEU A 256 -12.00 -26.66 21.13
N SER A 257 -11.95 -25.33 21.19
CA SER A 257 -12.30 -24.63 22.43
C SER A 257 -12.60 -23.15 22.15
N LEU A 258 -13.91 -22.84 22.09
CA LEU A 258 -14.46 -21.50 22.24
C LEU A 258 -14.06 -20.95 23.60
N TYR A 259 -13.24 -19.92 23.64
CA TYR A 259 -13.28 -18.89 24.68
C TYR A 259 -12.67 -17.63 24.08
N LEU A 260 -13.34 -16.49 24.35
CA LEU A 260 -13.01 -15.08 24.11
C LEU A 260 -14.06 -14.41 23.21
N TYR A 261 -14.55 -13.19 23.44
CA TYR A 261 -14.82 -12.37 24.63
C TYR A 261 -15.78 -11.28 24.09
N ASP A 262 -16.68 -10.79 24.94
CA ASP A 262 -17.97 -10.09 24.69
C ASP A 262 -17.96 -8.71 23.95
N HIS A 263 -16.98 -8.42 23.09
CA HIS A 263 -17.01 -7.24 22.20
C HIS A 263 -17.22 -7.59 20.72
N SER A 264 -17.26 -8.87 20.38
CA SER A 264 -17.45 -9.32 18.99
C SER A 264 -18.92 -9.37 18.55
N GLU A 265 -19.90 -9.50 19.45
CA GLU A 265 -21.30 -9.69 19.02
C GLU A 265 -21.92 -8.41 18.48
N ASP A 266 -21.76 -7.27 19.17
CA ASP A 266 -22.23 -5.98 18.66
C ASP A 266 -21.51 -5.58 17.37
N TYR A 267 -20.20 -5.85 17.29
CA TYR A 267 -19.41 -5.60 16.09
C TYR A 267 -19.82 -6.50 14.91
N ARG A 268 -20.02 -7.80 15.17
CA ARG A 268 -20.53 -8.77 14.19
C ARG A 268 -21.92 -8.36 13.71
N ASN A 269 -22.81 -7.95 14.62
CA ASN A 269 -24.17 -7.54 14.26
C ASN A 269 -24.15 -6.23 13.44
N MET A 270 -23.30 -5.26 13.77
CA MET A 270 -23.11 -4.03 13.00
C MET A 270 -22.54 -4.26 11.59
N LEU A 271 -21.59 -5.20 11.44
CA LEU A 271 -21.06 -5.62 10.13
C LEU A 271 -22.09 -6.36 9.28
N LEU A 272 -22.93 -7.18 9.92
CA LEU A 272 -24.00 -7.91 9.24
C LEU A 272 -25.15 -7.00 8.80
N GLU A 273 -25.37 -5.89 9.51
CA GLU A 273 -26.40 -4.89 9.18
C GLU A 273 -26.02 -4.00 7.98
N ASN A 274 -24.72 -3.74 7.77
CA ASN A 274 -24.22 -3.00 6.60
C ASN A 274 -23.77 -3.97 5.50
N ALA A 275 -24.63 -4.23 4.52
CA ALA A 275 -24.37 -5.15 3.39
C ALA A 275 -23.24 -4.73 2.41
N ASN A 276 -22.37 -3.79 2.79
CA ASN A 276 -21.26 -3.33 1.97
C ASN A 276 -19.99 -4.12 2.27
N PRO A 277 -19.21 -4.51 1.26
CA PRO A 277 -17.96 -5.22 1.47
C PRO A 277 -17.00 -4.43 2.35
N THR A 278 -16.34 -5.13 3.26
CA THR A 278 -15.33 -4.57 4.15
C THR A 278 -14.02 -4.47 3.38
N ALA A 279 -13.45 -3.27 3.35
CA ALA A 279 -12.16 -2.99 2.74
C ALA A 279 -11.12 -2.76 3.85
N VAL A 280 -10.03 -3.51 3.82
CA VAL A 280 -9.00 -3.50 4.88
C VAL A 280 -7.62 -3.52 4.25
N MET A 281 -6.64 -2.89 4.91
CA MET A 281 -5.25 -2.90 4.48
C MET A 281 -4.39 -3.62 5.51
N TYR A 282 -3.47 -4.44 5.03
CA TYR A 282 -2.55 -5.23 5.84
C TYR A 282 -1.14 -4.90 5.42
N LEU A 283 -0.29 -4.54 6.37
CA LEU A 283 1.13 -4.78 6.23
C LEU A 283 1.35 -6.21 6.77
N THR A 284 2.06 -7.09 6.06
CA THR A 284 2.28 -8.48 6.51
C THR A 284 3.65 -8.96 6.06
N PRO A 285 4.33 -9.86 6.79
CA PRO A 285 5.50 -10.52 6.23
C PRO A 285 5.11 -11.22 4.94
N LEU A 286 6.00 -11.18 3.94
CA LEU A 286 5.75 -11.76 2.61
C LEU A 286 5.54 -13.28 2.70
N THR A 287 6.12 -13.93 3.70
CA THR A 287 5.91 -15.37 4.00
C THR A 287 4.47 -15.68 4.40
N ASP A 288 3.78 -14.69 4.95
CA ASP A 288 2.48 -14.86 5.59
C ASP A 288 1.34 -14.34 4.71
N ILE A 289 1.64 -13.86 3.50
CA ILE A 289 0.63 -13.35 2.57
C ILE A 289 -0.49 -14.37 2.28
N ASN A 290 -0.14 -15.65 2.20
CA ASN A 290 -1.10 -16.72 1.98
C ASN A 290 -2.00 -16.97 3.20
N ALA A 291 -1.54 -16.60 4.40
CA ALA A 291 -2.31 -16.74 5.64
C ALA A 291 -3.48 -15.74 5.73
N ILE A 292 -3.49 -14.68 4.91
CA ILE A 292 -4.63 -13.75 4.79
C ILE A 292 -5.90 -14.49 4.33
N GLY A 293 -5.75 -15.62 3.61
CA GLY A 293 -6.90 -16.46 3.22
C GLY A 293 -7.77 -15.82 2.14
N CYS A 294 -7.17 -15.07 1.23
CA CYS A 294 -7.84 -14.38 0.13
C CYS A 294 -7.30 -14.80 -1.23
N THR A 295 -8.14 -14.66 -2.26
CA THR A 295 -7.75 -14.85 -3.66
C THR A 295 -6.93 -13.66 -4.11
N GLN A 296 -5.64 -13.89 -4.38
CA GLN A 296 -4.75 -12.85 -4.90
C GLN A 296 -5.14 -12.50 -6.35
N MET A 297 -5.37 -11.22 -6.59
CA MET A 297 -5.74 -10.68 -7.89
C MET A 297 -4.50 -10.54 -8.79
N PRO A 298 -4.66 -10.71 -10.12
CA PRO A 298 -3.57 -10.54 -11.06
C PRO A 298 -3.09 -9.08 -11.08
N TYR A 299 -1.80 -8.89 -11.34
CA TYR A 299 -1.15 -7.60 -11.56
C TYR A 299 -0.31 -7.62 -12.83
#